data_AF-A0A4Q7NRF3-F1
#
_entry.id   AF-A0A4Q7NRF3-F1
#
_cell.length_a   1.000
_cell.length_b   1.000
_cell.length_c   1.000
_cell.angle_alpha   90.00
_cell.angle_beta   90.00
_cell.angle_gamma   90.00
#
_symmetry.space_group_name_H-M   'P 1'
#
loop_
_entity.id
_entity.type
_entity.pdbx_description
1 polymer ?
#
loop_
_entity_poly.entity_id
_entity_poly.type
_entity_poly.pdbx_seq_one_letter_code
_entity_poly.pdbx_strand_id
1 'polypeptide(L)'
;MAAAHRRSGTGRVVRWDAHGRTGAVVVDGVPAEVEVPGSAVDAPGGRALEVGELVEVVFEPSEDGPAYVAVRACPTDEGPD
;
A
#
# COMPACT_ATOMS: atom_id res chain seq x y z
N MET A 1 4.68 -20.98 -15.33
CA MET A 1 3.95 -20.29 -14.25
C MET A 1 4.96 -19.49 -13.46
N ALA A 2 5.03 -18.17 -13.68
CA ALA A 2 5.91 -17.31 -12.90
C ALA A 2 5.40 -17.29 -11.46
N ALA A 3 6.25 -17.67 -10.50
CA ALA A 3 5.94 -17.49 -9.09
C ALA A 3 5.88 -15.97 -8.84
N ALA A 4 4.70 -15.45 -8.49
CA ALA A 4 4.53 -14.06 -8.09
C ALA A 4 5.48 -13.79 -6.91
N HIS A 5 6.57 -13.07 -7.17
CA HIS A 5 7.54 -12.69 -6.13
C HIS A 5 6.90 -11.58 -5.32
N ARG A 6 6.15 -11.96 -4.27
CA ARG A 6 5.67 -11.02 -3.28
C ARG A 6 6.86 -10.37 -2.60
N ARG A 7 6.85 -9.04 -2.59
CA ARG A 7 7.84 -8.19 -1.95
C ARG A 7 7.18 -7.49 -0.76
N SER A 8 7.99 -7.14 0.23
CA SER A 8 7.55 -6.31 1.34
C SER A 8 8.51 -5.15 1.52
N GLY A 9 7.99 -4.04 2.04
CA GLY A 9 8.77 -2.86 2.36
C GLY A 9 7.93 -1.85 3.12
N THR A 10 8.59 -0.80 3.60
CA THR A 10 7.94 0.32 4.26
C THR A 10 7.85 1.47 3.26
N GLY A 11 6.76 2.23 3.33
CA GLY A 11 6.54 3.34 2.42
C GLY A 11 5.60 4.38 3.01
N ARG A 12 5.47 5.50 2.31
CA ARG A 12 4.51 6.55 2.66
C ARG A 12 3.33 6.58 1.72
N VAL A 13 2.15 6.74 2.28
CA VAL A 13 0.92 6.96 1.51
C VAL A 13 1.01 8.31 0.82
N VAL A 14 0.96 8.34 -0.51
CA VAL A 14 1.01 9.59 -1.29
C VAL A 14 -0.37 10.02 -1.78
N ARG A 15 -1.31 9.07 -1.84
CA ARG A 15 -2.70 9.32 -2.24
C ARG A 15 -3.63 8.33 -1.53
N TRP A 16 -4.77 8.83 -1.08
CA TRP A 16 -5.87 7.99 -0.62
C TRP A 16 -7.21 8.60 -1.02
N ASP A 17 -8.06 7.81 -1.68
CA ASP A 17 -9.47 8.11 -1.91
C ASP A 17 -10.31 7.19 -1.02
N ALA A 18 -10.89 7.77 0.04
CA ALA A 18 -11.75 7.06 0.96
C ALA A 18 -13.07 6.58 0.33
N HIS A 19 -13.57 7.28 -0.69
CA HIS A 19 -14.83 6.92 -1.37
C HIS A 19 -14.59 5.75 -2.32
N GLY A 20 -13.57 5.85 -3.17
CA GLY A 20 -13.15 4.77 -4.07
C GLY A 20 -12.44 3.61 -3.37
N ARG A 21 -12.10 3.76 -2.07
CA ARG A 21 -11.30 2.81 -1.29
C ARG A 21 -10.06 2.38 -2.06
N THR A 22 -9.30 3.35 -2.56
CA THR A 22 -8.07 3.11 -3.33
C THR A 22 -7.04 4.18 -3.01
N GLY A 23 -5.78 3.81 -3.00
CA GLY A 23 -4.68 4.72 -2.76
C GLY A 23 -3.39 4.28 -3.43
N ALA A 24 -2.32 5.00 -3.12
CA ALA A 24 -0.99 4.70 -3.60
C ALA A 24 0.05 4.96 -2.50
N VAL A 25 1.06 4.11 -2.47
CA VAL A 25 2.19 4.17 -1.53
C VAL A 25 3.49 4.21 -2.32
N VAL A 26 4.40 5.10 -1.93
CA VAL A 26 5.79 5.07 -2.41
C VAL A 26 6.61 4.27 -1.41
N VAL A 27 7.18 3.17 -1.87
CA VAL A 27 8.00 2.25 -1.06
C VAL A 27 9.47 2.51 -1.35
N ASP A 28 10.28 2.57 -0.29
CA ASP A 28 11.72 2.79 -0.43
C ASP A 28 12.37 1.68 -1.27
N GLY A 29 13.13 2.08 -2.29
CA GLY A 29 13.79 1.16 -3.21
C GLY A 29 12.88 0.56 -4.30
N VAL A 30 11.63 1.00 -4.41
CA VAL A 30 10.72 0.64 -5.51
C VAL A 30 10.59 1.82 -6.48
N PRO A 31 10.88 1.66 -7.78
CA PRO A 31 10.91 2.78 -8.73
C PRO A 31 9.52 3.22 -9.22
N ALA A 32 8.44 2.75 -8.60
CA ALA A 32 7.06 3.04 -8.98
C ALA A 32 6.16 3.05 -7.74
N GLU A 33 5.02 3.72 -7.87
CA GLU A 33 3.96 3.67 -6.86
C GLU A 33 3.37 2.26 -6.77
N VAL A 34 3.07 1.85 -5.54
CA VAL A 34 2.31 0.64 -5.25
C VAL A 34 0.86 1.05 -5.08
N GLU A 35 -0.02 0.55 -5.94
CA GLU A 35 -1.46 0.77 -5.79
C GLU A 35 -1.98 -0.02 -4.59
N VAL A 36 -2.77 0.64 -3.74
CA VAL A 36 -3.33 0.03 -2.52
C VAL A 36 -4.85 -0.02 -2.63
N PRO A 37 -5.44 -1.18 -2.95
CA PRO A 37 -6.88 -1.34 -2.86
C PRO A 37 -7.30 -1.38 -1.39
N GLY A 38 -8.48 -0.86 -1.09
CA GLY A 38 -8.98 -0.81 0.28
C GLY A 38 -9.31 -2.16 0.90
N SER A 39 -9.33 -3.24 0.12
CA SER A 39 -9.36 -4.61 0.59
C SER A 39 -8.02 -5.11 1.12
N ALA A 40 -6.91 -4.48 0.72
CA ALA A 40 -5.57 -4.79 1.21
C ALA A 40 -5.21 -4.03 2.50
N VAL A 41 -6.01 -3.02 2.88
CA VAL A 41 -5.76 -2.26 4.12
C VAL A 41 -6.09 -3.11 5.34
N ASP A 42 -5.08 -3.35 6.14
CA ASP A 42 -5.13 -4.07 7.42
C ASP A 42 -4.82 -3.08 8.54
N ALA A 43 -5.81 -2.24 8.86
CA ALA A 43 -5.69 -1.19 9.86
C ALA A 43 -6.57 -1.47 11.09
N PRO A 44 -6.09 -1.19 12.31
CA PRO A 44 -6.89 -1.32 13.53
C PRO A 44 -8.22 -0.55 13.42
N GLY A 45 -9.32 -1.20 13.84
CA GLY A 45 -10.65 -0.59 13.78
C GLY A 45 -11.20 -0.37 12.36
N GLY A 46 -10.53 -0.87 11.32
CA GLY A 46 -10.97 -0.72 9.93
C GLY A 46 -10.86 0.72 9.41
N ARG A 47 -9.97 1.54 9.98
CA ARG A 47 -9.75 2.91 9.54
C ARG A 47 -9.15 2.99 8.14
N ALA A 48 -9.36 4.13 7.50
CA ALA A 48 -8.70 4.48 6.24
C ALA A 48 -7.22 4.84 6.46
N LEU A 49 -6.43 4.74 5.38
CA LEU A 49 -5.09 5.29 5.33
C LEU A 49 -5.13 6.81 5.20
N GLU A 50 -4.10 7.48 5.72
CA GLU A 50 -3.94 8.93 5.62
C GLU A 50 -2.73 9.29 4.76
N VAL A 51 -2.81 10.39 4.00
CA VAL A 51 -1.68 10.86 3.19
C VAL A 51 -0.53 11.28 4.11
N GLY A 52 0.68 10.79 3.82
CA GLY A 52 1.89 10.99 4.61
C GLY A 52 2.14 9.91 5.65
N GLU A 53 1.15 9.05 5.92
CA GLU A 53 1.23 7.95 6.87
C GLU A 53 2.28 6.91 6.46
N LEU A 54 3.02 6.42 7.45
CA LEU A 54 4.00 5.36 7.27
C LEU A 54 3.31 3.99 7.36
N VAL A 55 3.46 3.20 6.31
CA VAL A 55 2.82 1.88 6.19
C VAL A 55 3.83 0.81 5.82
N GLU A 56 3.67 -0.36 6.41
CA GLU A 56 4.27 -1.59 5.92
C GLU A 56 3.38 -2.20 4.85
N VAL A 57 3.93 -2.43 3.66
CA VAL A 57 3.19 -2.95 2.51
C VAL A 57 3.82 -4.24 2.00
N VAL A 58 2.94 -5.20 1.70
CA VAL A 58 3.25 -6.41 0.93
C VAL A 58 2.59 -6.24 -0.42
N PHE A 59 3.36 -6.39 -1.49
CA PHE A 59 2.91 -6.11 -2.86
C PHE A 59 3.50 -7.08 -3.87
N GLU A 60 2.86 -7.15 -5.02
CA GLU A 60 3.25 -7.99 -6.15
C GLU A 60 3.17 -7.19 -7.47
N PRO A 61 3.99 -7.55 -8.47
CA PRO A 61 3.88 -6.93 -9.79
C PRO A 61 2.53 -7.30 -10.44
N SER A 62 1.91 -6.34 -11.13
CA SER A 62 0.72 -6.61 -11.96
C SER A 62 1.11 -6.69 -13.44
N GLU A 63 0.45 -7.57 -14.19
CA GLU A 63 0.63 -7.68 -15.65
C GLU A 63 -0.28 -6.72 -16.42
N ASP A 64 -1.42 -6.35 -15.83
CA ASP A 64 -2.41 -5.44 -16.40
C ASP A 64 -2.76 -4.35 -15.38
N GLY A 65 -2.30 -3.12 -15.62
CA GLY A 65 -2.58 -1.96 -14.76
C GLY A 65 -1.33 -1.38 -14.07
N PRO A 66 -1.42 -0.93 -12.80
CA PRO A 66 -0.28 -0.32 -12.09
C PRO A 66 0.88 -1.31 -11.97
N ALA A 67 2.12 -0.80 -11.94
CA ALA A 67 3.32 -1.64 -11.91
C ALA A 67 3.34 -2.61 -10.72
N TYR A 68 2.78 -2.19 -9.58
CA TYR A 68 2.68 -2.99 -8.36
C TYR A 68 1.32 -2.79 -7.70
N VAL A 69 0.78 -3.87 -7.14
CA VAL A 69 -0.47 -3.87 -6.37
C VAL A 69 -0.20 -4.43 -4.97
N ALA A 70 -0.66 -3.73 -3.94
CA ALA A 70 -0.57 -4.19 -2.57
C ALA A 70 -1.60 -5.30 -2.32
N VAL A 71 -1.12 -6.37 -1.69
CA VAL A 71 -1.94 -7.45 -1.13
C VAL A 71 -2.19 -7.25 0.36
N ARG A 72 -1.35 -6.45 1.01
CA ARG A 72 -1.53 -6.00 2.40
C ARG A 72 -0.86 -4.65 2.61
N ALA A 73 -1.53 -3.75 3.33
CA ALA A 73 -1.01 -2.46 3.77
C ALA A 73 -1.38 -2.27 5.24
N CYS A 74 -0.40 -2.26 6.13
CA CYS A 74 -0.57 -2.11 7.56
C CYS A 74 0.03 -0.77 7.99
N PRO A 75 -0.77 0.15 8.56
CA PRO A 75 -0.22 1.29 9.27
C PRO A 75 0.75 0.84 10.36
N THR A 76 1.85 1.57 10.51
CA THR A 76 2.92 1.22 11.47
C THR A 76 2.66 1.71 12.90
N ASP A 77 1.51 2.32 13.17
CA ASP A 77 1.17 2.96 14.45
C ASP A 77 2.28 3.90 14.95
N GLU A 78 2.62 4.87 14.11
CA GLU A 78 3.24 6.14 14.54
C GLU A 78 2.42 7.29 13.93
N GLY A 79 1.17 7.43 14.38
CA GLY A 79 0.51 8.73 14.29
C GLY A 79 1.25 9.72 15.20
N PRO A 80 1.47 10.98 14.80
CA PRO A 80 2.08 11.95 15.70
C PRO A 80 1.21 12.15 16.94
N ASP A 81 1.78 11.97 18.12
CA ASP A 81 1.20 12.39 19.42
C ASP A 81 0.80 13.87 19.43
#